data_AF-A0A259SWW2-F1
#
_entry.id   AF-A0A259SWW2-F1
#
_cell.length_a   1.000
_cell.length_b   1.000
_cell.length_c   1.000
_cell.angle_alpha   90.00
_cell.angle_beta   90.00
_cell.angle_gamma   90.00
#
_symmetry.space_group_name_H-M   'P 1'
#
loop_
_entity.id
_entity.type
_entity.pdbx_description
1 polymer ?
#
loop_
_entity_poly.entity_id
_entity_poly.type
_entity_poly.pdbx_seq_one_letter_code
_entity_poly.pdbx_strand_id
1 'polypeptide(L)'
;MRSALQSAGYNPSSIGYSNGTVTLNNQPFVTPSANVNGTTYANQSVYNNALANTRIGDLQNQIVNNTKLPDNPYSSQIDDTIKYLMDYAKNQQVSDPRSTPEYEAYKAQADKQAQAGIRAAQESMGSSGFGRSTALGERAQGIQNDATAYLETQVIPQILAAERERQQQQYNNVMSILNPLMSQQQYADTRSQTELGNVYNALNSVTGEQQRGYDNARADAALTGNYLTPDQQTAINTLLGLKQQAETKGITKEQRDALSAQADTVRNQMRAMGLDPTQFGANVSYNSASQVNPGRTLQGQQLDMQKSQQQLDQQQREWDNNFNLEQFAYQKARDAITDQKWQAEFDENKRQYGLDYALKELAQNDQKSYQDAMLAINQSSNDLDWEKYKSSLTQGTQPVTAEDYATSYLDKAAKYDPDDGSLLNADAIEKQILTAPLSEYDQYKLYQRYGLPWDGPAPSPTSGK
;
A
#
# COMPACT_ATOMS: atom_id res chain seq x y z
N MET A 1 -28.33 -18.71 19.83
CA MET A 1 -27.88 -18.16 18.53
C MET A 1 -28.02 -16.64 18.45
N ARG A 2 -29.23 -16.08 18.36
CA ARG A 2 -29.43 -14.61 18.24
C ARG A 2 -28.75 -13.81 19.36
N SER A 3 -28.90 -14.23 20.61
CA SER A 3 -28.23 -13.60 21.75
C SER A 3 -26.69 -13.63 21.64
N ALA A 4 -26.12 -14.76 21.23
CA ALA A 4 -24.68 -14.90 21.04
C ALA A 4 -24.15 -14.00 19.91
N LEU A 5 -24.87 -13.89 18.80
CA LEU A 5 -24.52 -12.99 17.68
C LEU A 5 -24.61 -11.51 18.09
N GLN A 6 -25.61 -11.15 18.90
CA GLN A 6 -25.72 -9.80 19.48
C GLN A 6 -24.55 -9.51 20.42
N SER A 7 -24.17 -10.46 21.29
CA SER A 7 -22.98 -10.34 22.14
C SER A 7 -21.68 -10.25 21.33
N ALA A 8 -21.65 -10.81 20.10
CA ALA A 8 -20.53 -10.70 19.18
C ALA A 8 -20.51 -9.40 18.36
N GLY A 9 -21.46 -8.48 18.58
CA GLY A 9 -21.51 -7.14 17.99
C GLY A 9 -22.48 -6.97 16.81
N TYR A 10 -23.22 -8.01 16.41
CA TYR A 10 -24.13 -7.92 15.26
C TYR A 10 -25.48 -7.31 15.63
N ASN A 11 -26.00 -6.46 14.73
CA ASN A 11 -27.29 -5.82 14.91
C ASN A 11 -28.43 -6.86 14.87
N PRO A 12 -29.42 -6.80 15.78
CA PRO A 12 -30.58 -7.70 15.75
C PRO A 12 -31.29 -7.80 14.38
N SER A 13 -31.30 -6.70 13.63
CA SER A 13 -31.93 -6.61 12.29
C SER A 13 -31.19 -7.37 11.20
N SER A 14 -29.89 -7.64 11.35
CA SER A 14 -29.13 -8.43 10.39
C SER A 14 -29.19 -9.94 10.66
N ILE A 15 -29.84 -10.37 11.75
CA ILE A 15 -29.95 -11.77 12.15
C ILE A 15 -31.33 -12.31 11.76
N GLY A 16 -31.35 -13.14 10.72
CA GLY A 16 -32.55 -13.76 10.19
C GLY A 16 -32.60 -15.28 10.38
N TYR A 17 -33.69 -15.88 9.92
CA TYR A 17 -33.85 -17.33 9.81
C TYR A 17 -34.57 -17.64 8.51
N SER A 18 -33.96 -18.45 7.64
CA SER A 18 -34.51 -18.80 6.34
C SER A 18 -34.08 -20.20 5.93
N ASN A 19 -34.98 -20.97 5.35
CA ASN A 19 -34.72 -22.32 4.82
C ASN A 19 -34.04 -23.28 5.83
N GLY A 20 -34.41 -23.20 7.10
CA GLY A 20 -33.84 -24.04 8.14
C GLY A 20 -32.51 -23.54 8.71
N THR A 21 -31.93 -22.46 8.17
CA THR A 21 -30.62 -21.92 8.51
C THR A 21 -30.75 -20.56 9.18
N VAL A 22 -29.93 -20.28 10.20
CA VAL A 22 -29.78 -18.92 10.71
C VAL A 22 -28.99 -18.12 9.67
N THR A 23 -29.45 -16.92 9.36
CA THR A 23 -28.79 -16.01 8.41
C THR A 23 -28.22 -14.81 9.14
N LEU A 24 -27.10 -14.30 8.65
CA LEU A 24 -26.45 -13.08 9.13
C LEU A 24 -26.16 -12.20 7.91
N ASN A 25 -26.60 -10.93 7.93
CA ASN A 25 -26.49 -10.00 6.79
C ASN A 25 -27.10 -10.60 5.49
N ASN A 26 -28.24 -11.29 5.59
CA ASN A 26 -28.89 -12.04 4.49
C ASN A 26 -28.05 -13.21 3.90
N GLN A 27 -26.92 -13.55 4.49
CA GLN A 27 -26.10 -14.71 4.10
C GLN A 27 -26.37 -15.91 5.02
N PRO A 28 -26.30 -17.15 4.52
CA PRO A 28 -26.35 -18.35 5.36
C PRO A 28 -25.22 -18.34 6.39
N PHE A 29 -25.54 -18.43 7.68
CA PHE A 29 -24.56 -18.42 8.77
C PHE A 29 -24.31 -19.82 9.32
N VAL A 30 -25.36 -20.45 9.87
CA VAL A 30 -25.24 -21.82 10.42
C VAL A 30 -26.59 -22.52 10.45
N THR A 31 -26.59 -23.82 10.18
CA THR A 31 -27.77 -24.67 10.41
C THR A 31 -27.81 -25.05 11.89
N PRO A 32 -28.87 -24.65 12.63
CA PRO A 32 -28.97 -24.95 14.04
C PRO A 32 -29.19 -26.45 14.27
N SER A 33 -28.65 -26.96 15.38
CA SER A 33 -28.86 -28.34 15.83
C SER A 33 -30.28 -28.60 16.34
N ALA A 34 -30.97 -27.55 16.79
CA ALA A 34 -32.38 -27.60 17.16
C ALA A 34 -33.04 -26.22 16.99
N ASN A 35 -34.33 -26.21 16.64
CA ASN A 35 -35.17 -25.02 16.66
C ASN A 35 -36.42 -25.33 17.50
N VAL A 36 -36.49 -24.77 18.71
CA VAL A 36 -37.57 -25.04 19.67
C VAL A 36 -38.32 -23.73 19.91
N ASN A 37 -39.60 -23.67 19.52
CA ASN A 37 -40.46 -22.50 19.68
C ASN A 37 -39.83 -21.19 19.12
N GLY A 38 -39.15 -21.28 17.98
CA GLY A 38 -38.48 -20.15 17.34
C GLY A 38 -37.11 -19.80 17.94
N THR A 39 -36.65 -20.54 18.94
CA THR A 39 -35.29 -20.40 19.48
C THR A 39 -34.37 -21.43 18.85
N THR A 40 -33.38 -20.96 18.11
CA THR A 40 -32.37 -21.80 17.46
C THR A 40 -31.14 -22.01 18.35
N TYR A 41 -30.72 -23.27 18.46
CA TYR A 41 -29.53 -23.72 19.20
C TYR A 41 -28.49 -24.26 18.21
N ALA A 42 -27.22 -24.03 18.47
CA ALA A 42 -26.12 -24.58 17.70
C ALA A 42 -25.04 -25.06 18.65
N ASN A 43 -24.28 -26.07 18.23
CA ASN A 43 -23.08 -26.49 18.96
C ASN A 43 -22.08 -25.31 19.01
N GLN A 44 -21.46 -25.08 20.18
CA GLN A 44 -20.54 -23.97 20.40
C GLN A 44 -19.37 -23.96 19.40
N SER A 45 -18.83 -25.14 19.04
CA SER A 45 -17.74 -25.27 18.06
C SER A 45 -18.20 -24.87 16.66
N VAL A 46 -19.40 -25.32 16.25
CA VAL A 46 -19.97 -24.96 14.94
C VAL A 46 -20.29 -23.46 14.89
N TYR A 47 -20.81 -22.89 15.98
CA TYR A 47 -21.05 -21.46 16.12
C TYR A 47 -19.75 -20.65 15.99
N ASN A 48 -18.70 -21.03 16.73
CA ASN A 48 -17.41 -20.33 16.71
C ASN A 48 -16.77 -20.37 15.30
N ASN A 49 -16.83 -21.52 14.62
CA ASN A 49 -16.33 -21.67 13.26
C ASN A 49 -17.12 -20.81 12.25
N ALA A 50 -18.45 -20.83 12.33
CA ALA A 50 -19.29 -19.99 11.48
C ALA A 50 -19.03 -18.49 11.72
N LEU A 51 -18.84 -18.09 12.98
CA LEU A 51 -18.51 -16.72 13.38
C LEU A 51 -17.17 -16.27 12.81
N ALA A 52 -16.14 -17.12 12.88
CA ALA A 52 -14.82 -16.84 12.30
C ALA A 52 -14.90 -16.68 10.78
N ASN A 53 -15.55 -17.61 10.07
CA ASN A 53 -15.73 -17.54 8.62
C ASN A 53 -16.48 -16.29 8.19
N THR A 54 -17.51 -15.89 8.94
CA THR A 54 -18.29 -14.69 8.61
C THR A 54 -17.48 -13.41 8.83
N ARG A 55 -16.64 -13.35 9.88
CA ARG A 55 -15.72 -12.22 10.09
C ARG A 55 -14.66 -12.10 8.99
N ILE A 56 -14.12 -13.23 8.52
CA ILE A 56 -13.18 -13.25 7.40
C ILE A 56 -13.88 -12.76 6.13
N GLY A 57 -15.09 -13.24 5.86
CA GLY A 57 -15.90 -12.78 4.72
C GLY A 57 -16.25 -11.29 4.80
N ASP A 58 -16.60 -10.77 5.97
CA ASP A 58 -16.87 -9.35 6.19
C ASP A 58 -15.60 -8.50 6.01
N LEU A 59 -14.44 -8.96 6.50
CA LEU A 59 -13.14 -8.29 6.29
C LEU A 59 -12.70 -8.33 4.82
N GLN A 60 -12.86 -9.46 4.14
CA GLN A 60 -12.60 -9.58 2.71
C GLN A 60 -13.52 -8.67 1.90
N ASN A 61 -14.82 -8.64 2.23
CA ASN A 61 -15.76 -7.72 1.61
C ASN A 61 -15.44 -6.26 1.92
N GLN A 62 -14.92 -5.94 3.11
CA GLN A 62 -14.38 -4.61 3.39
C GLN A 62 -13.16 -4.31 2.51
N ILE A 63 -12.21 -5.23 2.34
CA ILE A 63 -11.04 -4.98 1.48
C ILE A 63 -11.45 -4.82 0.01
N VAL A 64 -12.32 -5.69 -0.50
CA VAL A 64 -12.74 -5.70 -1.91
C VAL A 64 -13.67 -4.52 -2.23
N ASN A 65 -14.61 -4.17 -1.34
CA ASN A 65 -15.55 -3.07 -1.57
C ASN A 65 -15.04 -1.70 -1.10
N ASN A 66 -14.01 -1.64 -0.26
CA ASN A 66 -13.33 -0.39 0.15
C ASN A 66 -12.12 -0.11 -0.75
N THR A 67 -12.16 -0.53 -2.01
CA THR A 67 -11.20 -0.18 -3.08
C THR A 67 -11.27 1.29 -3.49
N LYS A 68 -12.30 2.03 -3.06
CA LYS A 68 -12.21 3.47 -3.00
C LYS A 68 -11.48 3.86 -1.73
N LEU A 69 -10.18 4.13 -1.88
CA LEU A 69 -9.47 5.02 -0.95
C LEU A 69 -10.41 6.22 -0.66
N PRO A 70 -10.57 6.65 0.60
CA PRO A 70 -11.37 7.83 0.91
C PRO A 70 -10.98 8.96 -0.03
N ASP A 71 -11.94 9.56 -0.73
CA ASP A 71 -11.66 10.67 -1.65
C ASP A 71 -10.87 11.72 -0.88
N ASN A 72 -9.59 11.91 -1.25
CA ASN A 72 -8.73 12.86 -0.57
C ASN A 72 -9.33 14.25 -0.78
N PRO A 73 -9.87 14.92 0.25
CA PRO A 73 -10.62 16.16 0.05
C PRO A 73 -9.74 17.29 -0.50
N TYR A 74 -8.41 17.14 -0.38
CA TYR A 74 -7.43 18.08 -0.88
C TYR A 74 -7.06 17.86 -2.35
N SER A 75 -7.34 16.68 -2.94
CA SER A 75 -6.98 16.43 -4.34
C SER A 75 -7.73 17.36 -5.30
N SER A 76 -9.05 17.54 -5.13
CA SER A 76 -9.81 18.50 -5.95
C SER A 76 -9.36 19.95 -5.75
N GLN A 77 -8.99 20.33 -4.52
CA GLN A 77 -8.50 21.68 -4.22
C GLN A 77 -7.11 21.93 -4.82
N ILE A 78 -6.24 20.91 -4.83
CA ILE A 78 -4.93 20.96 -5.47
C ILE A 78 -5.11 21.04 -6.99
N ASP A 79 -5.95 20.20 -7.58
CA ASP A 79 -6.25 20.23 -9.02
C ASP A 79 -6.83 21.58 -9.46
N ASP A 80 -7.77 22.14 -8.69
CA ASP A 80 -8.34 23.47 -8.96
C ASP A 80 -7.28 24.58 -8.81
N THR A 81 -6.38 24.49 -7.83
CA THR A 81 -5.30 25.47 -7.63
C THR A 81 -4.24 25.36 -8.73
N ILE A 82 -3.87 24.16 -9.15
CA ILE A 82 -2.96 23.92 -10.27
C ILE A 82 -3.62 24.38 -11.58
N LYS A 83 -4.91 24.13 -11.77
CA LYS A 83 -5.66 24.61 -12.93
C LYS A 83 -5.75 26.13 -12.96
N TYR A 84 -5.99 26.77 -11.82
CA TYR A 84 -5.91 28.23 -11.68
C TYR A 84 -4.51 28.75 -12.01
N LEU A 85 -3.44 28.10 -11.54
CA LEU A 85 -2.05 28.44 -11.90
C LEU A 85 -1.79 28.26 -13.40
N MET A 86 -2.29 27.19 -14.01
CA MET A 86 -2.16 26.91 -15.44
C MET A 86 -2.94 27.93 -16.29
N ASP A 87 -4.15 28.28 -15.91
CA ASP A 87 -4.97 29.29 -16.60
C ASP A 87 -4.38 30.69 -16.41
N TYR A 88 -3.86 31.00 -15.22
CA TYR A 88 -3.13 32.25 -14.94
C TYR A 88 -1.83 32.33 -15.77
N ALA A 89 -1.07 31.24 -15.88
CA ALA A 89 0.15 31.17 -16.69
C ALA A 89 -0.14 31.25 -18.20
N LYS A 90 -1.21 30.62 -18.68
CA LYS A 90 -1.63 30.69 -20.11
C LYS A 90 -2.17 32.07 -20.48
N ASN A 91 -2.81 32.76 -19.55
CA ASN A 91 -3.36 34.10 -19.76
C ASN A 91 -2.41 35.23 -19.34
N GLN A 92 -1.11 34.95 -19.11
CA GLN A 92 -0.05 35.97 -19.08
C GLN A 92 0.13 36.55 -20.50
N GLN A 93 -0.88 37.25 -20.99
CA GLN A 93 -0.67 38.17 -22.08
C GLN A 93 0.12 39.34 -21.52
N VAL A 94 1.20 39.70 -22.20
CA VAL A 94 1.91 40.96 -22.00
C VAL A 94 0.87 42.07 -22.19
N SER A 95 0.30 42.56 -21.08
CA SER A 95 -0.61 43.70 -21.12
C SER A 95 0.13 44.84 -21.81
N ASP A 96 -0.43 45.39 -22.88
CA ASP A 96 0.20 46.50 -23.58
C ASP A 96 0.44 47.62 -22.56
N PRO A 97 1.70 48.01 -22.29
CA PRO A 97 2.00 49.04 -21.30
C PRO A 97 1.29 50.37 -21.59
N ARG A 98 0.88 50.60 -22.83
CA ARG A 98 0.13 51.79 -23.25
C ARG A 98 -1.35 51.75 -22.89
N SER A 99 -1.86 50.59 -22.49
CA SER A 99 -3.26 50.38 -22.09
C SER A 99 -3.48 50.49 -20.58
N THR A 100 -2.42 50.70 -19.79
CA THR A 100 -2.53 50.78 -18.33
C THR A 100 -3.01 52.17 -17.87
N PRO A 101 -3.82 52.27 -16.80
CA PRO A 101 -4.21 53.54 -16.21
C PRO A 101 -3.00 54.41 -15.81
N GLU A 102 -1.90 53.77 -15.42
CA GLU A 102 -0.64 54.42 -15.08
C GLU A 102 -0.04 55.15 -16.29
N TYR A 103 -0.03 54.52 -17.48
CA TYR A 103 0.45 55.16 -18.70
C TYR A 103 -0.40 56.36 -19.10
N GLU A 104 -1.72 56.28 -18.97
CA GLU A 104 -2.61 57.42 -19.23
C GLU A 104 -2.33 58.60 -18.29
N ALA A 105 -2.05 58.33 -17.02
CA ALA A 105 -1.68 59.36 -16.05
C ALA A 105 -0.35 60.06 -16.41
N TYR A 106 0.68 59.28 -16.76
CA TYR A 106 1.96 59.83 -17.22
C TYR A 106 1.83 60.60 -18.52
N LYS A 107 1.03 60.11 -19.47
CA LYS A 107 0.74 60.80 -20.72
C LYS A 107 0.05 62.14 -20.46
N ALA A 108 -0.97 62.18 -19.60
CA ALA A 108 -1.65 63.42 -19.23
C ALA A 108 -0.71 64.44 -18.55
N GLN A 109 0.27 63.96 -17.78
CA GLN A 109 1.31 64.81 -17.18
C GLN A 109 2.29 65.35 -18.22
N ALA A 110 2.79 64.49 -19.12
CA ALA A 110 3.68 64.89 -20.21
C ALA A 110 3.01 65.90 -21.15
N ASP A 111 1.74 65.69 -21.49
CA ASP A 111 0.93 66.60 -22.32
C ASP A 111 0.79 67.98 -21.66
N LYS A 112 0.56 68.04 -20.33
CA LYS A 112 0.51 69.31 -19.58
C LYS A 112 1.85 70.06 -19.60
N GLN A 113 2.96 69.33 -19.44
CA GLN A 113 4.30 69.91 -19.46
C GLN A 113 4.68 70.42 -20.86
N ALA A 114 4.37 69.65 -21.90
CA ALA A 114 4.59 70.05 -23.29
C ALA A 114 3.80 71.32 -23.64
N GLN A 115 2.51 71.40 -23.24
CA GLN A 115 1.70 72.60 -23.44
C GLN A 115 2.21 73.82 -22.66
N ALA A 116 2.74 73.63 -21.45
CA ALA A 116 3.38 74.71 -20.70
C ALA A 116 4.67 75.18 -21.39
N GLY A 117 5.50 74.25 -21.89
CA GLY A 117 6.72 74.55 -22.63
C GLY A 117 6.45 75.28 -23.96
N ILE A 118 5.42 74.87 -24.70
CA ILE A 118 4.98 75.55 -25.93
C ILE A 118 4.53 76.98 -25.62
N ARG A 119 3.72 77.19 -24.57
CA ARG A 119 3.29 78.53 -24.14
C ARG A 119 4.48 79.41 -23.75
N ALA A 120 5.43 78.88 -22.97
CA ALA A 120 6.65 79.61 -22.62
C ALA A 120 7.51 79.95 -23.86
N ALA A 121 7.61 79.04 -24.83
CA ALA A 121 8.30 79.30 -26.10
C ALA A 121 7.58 80.36 -26.95
N GLN A 122 6.24 80.34 -26.97
CA GLN A 122 5.40 81.34 -27.63
C GLN A 122 5.54 82.73 -26.98
N GLU A 123 5.55 82.81 -25.66
CA GLU A 123 5.76 84.05 -24.91
C GLU A 123 7.17 84.62 -25.16
N SER A 124 8.18 83.76 -25.17
CA SER A 124 9.57 84.14 -25.47
C SER A 124 9.72 84.66 -26.90
N MET A 125 9.12 84.00 -27.89
CA MET A 125 9.24 84.38 -29.32
C MET A 125 8.29 85.51 -29.75
N GLY A 126 7.14 85.66 -29.10
CA GLY A 126 6.20 86.77 -29.31
C GLY A 126 6.81 88.12 -28.92
N SER A 127 7.76 88.12 -27.98
CA SER A 127 8.55 89.31 -27.63
C SER A 127 9.54 89.77 -28.72
N SER A 128 9.82 88.93 -29.73
CA SER A 128 10.96 89.11 -30.67
C SER A 128 10.60 89.50 -32.11
N GLY A 129 9.32 89.73 -32.43
CA GLY A 129 8.89 90.25 -33.74
C GLY A 129 8.70 89.20 -34.86
N PHE A 130 7.80 89.54 -35.80
CA PHE A 130 7.07 88.71 -36.78
C PHE A 130 7.84 87.75 -37.73
N GLY A 131 9.16 87.59 -37.59
CA GLY A 131 10.01 86.87 -38.58
C GLY A 131 10.39 85.42 -38.25
N ARG A 132 9.91 84.82 -37.16
CA ARG A 132 10.37 83.51 -36.65
C ARG A 132 9.29 82.42 -36.55
N SER A 133 8.21 82.53 -37.30
CA SER A 133 7.08 81.58 -37.27
C SER A 133 7.48 80.13 -37.56
N THR A 134 8.47 79.91 -38.44
CA THR A 134 9.03 78.58 -38.74
C THR A 134 9.78 77.98 -37.54
N ALA A 135 10.56 78.79 -36.82
CA ALA A 135 11.32 78.35 -35.64
C ALA A 135 10.40 78.00 -34.45
N LEU A 136 9.22 78.61 -34.35
CA LEU A 136 8.21 78.25 -33.35
C LEU A 136 7.59 76.89 -33.65
N GLY A 137 7.28 76.62 -34.93
CA GLY A 137 6.76 75.32 -35.38
C GLY A 137 7.74 74.20 -35.07
N GLU A 138 9.01 74.36 -35.47
CA GLU A 138 10.07 73.38 -35.19
C GLU A 138 10.29 73.15 -33.69
N ARG A 139 10.29 74.22 -32.89
CA ARG A 139 10.48 74.11 -31.43
C ARG A 139 9.29 73.48 -30.72
N ALA A 140 8.06 73.80 -31.13
CA ALA A 140 6.86 73.18 -30.59
C ALA A 140 6.78 71.69 -30.91
N GLN A 141 7.17 71.31 -32.14
CA GLN A 141 7.27 69.91 -32.55
C GLN A 141 8.38 69.17 -31.79
N GLY A 142 9.53 69.83 -31.56
CA GLY A 142 10.60 69.31 -30.70
C GLY A 142 10.13 69.00 -29.28
N ILE A 143 9.41 69.93 -28.63
CA ILE A 143 8.87 69.73 -27.27
C ILE A 143 7.87 68.56 -27.21
N GLN A 144 7.03 68.39 -28.25
CA GLN A 144 6.10 67.25 -28.33
C GLN A 144 6.83 65.92 -28.56
N ASN A 145 7.86 65.92 -29.40
CA ASN A 145 8.69 64.75 -29.66
C ASN A 145 9.48 64.34 -28.41
N ASP A 146 10.03 65.29 -27.66
CA ASP A 146 10.75 65.04 -26.40
C ASP A 146 9.82 64.46 -25.32
N ALA A 147 8.60 65.00 -25.21
CA ALA A 147 7.58 64.46 -24.30
C ALA A 147 7.17 63.02 -24.67
N THR A 148 7.06 62.74 -25.97
CA THR A 148 6.76 61.37 -26.46
C THR A 148 7.94 60.43 -26.20
N ALA A 149 9.18 60.87 -26.46
CA ALA A 149 10.39 60.11 -26.20
C ALA A 149 10.55 59.77 -24.71
N TYR A 150 10.19 60.68 -23.81
CA TYR A 150 10.15 60.44 -22.36
C TYR A 150 9.19 59.31 -21.99
N LEU A 151 7.97 59.30 -22.56
CA LEU A 151 7.00 58.24 -22.32
C LEU A 151 7.51 56.86 -22.79
N GLU A 152 8.19 56.81 -23.93
CA GLU A 152 8.69 55.54 -24.49
C GLU A 152 9.97 55.03 -23.80
N THR A 153 10.88 55.92 -23.44
CA THR A 153 12.21 55.53 -22.94
C THR A 153 12.29 55.40 -21.42
N GLN A 154 11.41 56.08 -20.67
CA GLN A 154 11.46 56.08 -19.20
C GLN A 154 10.19 55.48 -18.58
N VAL A 155 9.01 55.86 -19.06
CA VAL A 155 7.73 55.46 -18.43
C VAL A 155 7.35 54.03 -18.76
N ILE A 156 7.38 53.63 -20.04
CA ILE A 156 7.03 52.25 -20.45
C ILE A 156 7.90 51.19 -19.73
N PRO A 157 9.23 51.31 -19.66
CA PRO A 157 10.06 50.37 -18.90
C PRO A 157 9.72 50.31 -17.42
N GLN A 158 9.39 51.44 -16.80
CA GLN A 158 9.03 51.52 -15.38
C GLN A 158 7.69 50.82 -15.09
N ILE A 159 6.69 51.02 -15.94
CA ILE A 159 5.40 50.32 -15.87
C ILE A 159 5.61 48.82 -16.05
N LEU A 160 6.43 48.42 -17.02
CA LEU A 160 6.72 47.01 -17.28
C LEU A 160 7.43 46.33 -16.10
N ALA A 161 8.33 47.04 -15.41
CA ALA A 161 9.00 46.54 -14.22
C ALA A 161 8.02 46.37 -13.04
N ALA A 162 7.17 47.37 -12.79
CA ALA A 162 6.15 47.30 -11.73
C ALA A 162 5.11 46.19 -11.98
N GLU A 163 4.72 45.98 -13.24
CA GLU A 163 3.77 44.93 -13.61
C GLU A 163 4.38 43.53 -13.41
N ARG A 164 5.67 43.35 -13.73
CA ARG A 164 6.40 42.09 -13.44
C ARG A 164 6.49 41.80 -11.95
N GLU A 165 6.75 42.82 -11.12
CA GLU A 165 6.77 42.65 -9.66
C GLU A 165 5.39 42.25 -9.11
N ARG A 166 4.32 42.90 -9.59
CA ARG A 166 2.94 42.53 -9.24
C ARG A 166 2.62 41.09 -9.60
N GLN A 167 3.02 40.65 -10.80
CA GLN A 167 2.83 39.26 -11.23
C GLN A 167 3.64 38.27 -10.38
N GLN A 168 4.89 38.60 -10.02
CA GLN A 168 5.69 37.76 -9.10
C GLN A 168 5.05 37.66 -7.72
N GLN A 169 4.51 38.76 -7.17
CA GLN A 169 3.85 38.73 -5.87
C GLN A 169 2.58 37.88 -5.89
N GLN A 170 1.77 37.96 -6.96
CA GLN A 170 0.61 37.09 -7.11
C GLN A 170 1.02 35.61 -7.21
N TYR A 171 2.08 35.30 -7.96
CA TYR A 171 2.61 33.94 -8.05
C TYR A 171 3.09 33.42 -6.69
N ASN A 172 3.83 34.22 -5.93
CA ASN A 172 4.31 33.87 -4.59
C ASN A 172 3.15 33.62 -3.61
N ASN A 173 2.08 34.41 -3.68
CA ASN A 173 0.90 34.22 -2.83
C ASN A 173 0.19 32.89 -3.12
N VAL A 174 0.08 32.50 -4.39
CA VAL A 174 -0.53 31.21 -4.77
C VAL A 174 0.39 30.04 -4.40
N MET A 175 1.70 30.17 -4.59
CA MET A 175 2.67 29.13 -4.23
C MET A 175 2.76 28.91 -2.72
N SER A 176 2.56 29.98 -1.93
CA SER A 176 2.44 29.89 -0.47
C SER A 176 1.21 29.09 -0.01
N ILE A 177 0.18 28.98 -0.84
CA ILE A 177 -1.03 28.19 -0.56
C ILE A 177 -0.85 26.73 -1.03
N LEU A 178 -0.14 26.51 -2.13
CA LEU A 178 0.09 25.18 -2.71
C LEU A 178 0.96 24.27 -1.82
N ASN A 179 2.04 24.80 -1.24
CA ASN A 179 2.96 24.02 -0.38
C ASN A 179 2.28 23.36 0.84
N PRO A 180 1.47 24.07 1.65
CA PRO A 180 0.76 23.45 2.78
C PRO A 180 -0.39 22.51 2.35
N LEU A 181 -0.97 22.68 1.16
CA LEU A 181 -1.96 21.75 0.60
C LEU A 181 -1.31 20.42 0.19
N MET A 182 -0.13 20.46 -0.45
CA MET A 182 0.61 19.25 -0.80
C MET A 182 1.09 18.47 0.43
N SER A 183 1.53 19.15 1.50
CA SER A 183 1.93 18.45 2.72
C SER A 183 0.73 17.78 3.41
N GLN A 184 -0.45 18.42 3.41
CA GLN A 184 -1.68 17.80 3.93
C GLN A 184 -2.13 16.59 3.10
N GLN A 185 -1.90 16.59 1.78
CA GLN A 185 -2.17 15.43 0.92
C GLN A 185 -1.36 14.21 1.37
N GLN A 186 -0.06 14.39 1.63
CA GLN A 186 0.82 13.30 2.10
C GLN A 186 0.37 12.72 3.45
N TYR A 187 -0.12 13.56 4.36
CA TYR A 187 -0.67 13.09 5.63
C TYR A 187 -1.96 12.27 5.45
N ALA A 188 -2.86 12.69 4.56
CA ALA A 188 -4.08 11.95 4.26
C ALA A 188 -3.77 10.58 3.63
N ASP A 189 -2.82 10.53 2.70
CA ASP A 189 -2.40 9.29 2.02
C ASP A 189 -1.70 8.33 2.99
N THR A 190 -0.85 8.84 3.88
CA THR A 190 -0.16 8.02 4.91
C THR A 190 -1.16 7.41 5.90
N ARG A 191 -2.21 8.17 6.26
CA ARG A 191 -3.27 7.68 7.16
C ARG A 191 -4.07 6.56 6.51
N SER A 192 -4.39 6.71 5.22
CA SER A 192 -5.08 5.67 4.45
C SER A 192 -4.24 4.39 4.31
N GLN A 193 -2.93 4.50 4.12
CA GLN A 193 -2.02 3.34 4.11
C GLN A 193 -1.96 2.64 5.48
N THR A 194 -1.95 3.42 6.57
CA THR A 194 -1.93 2.88 7.93
C THR A 194 -3.23 2.14 8.26
N GLU A 195 -4.38 2.67 7.85
CA GLU A 195 -5.68 2.01 8.02
C GLU A 195 -5.77 0.70 7.24
N LEU A 196 -5.31 0.67 5.99
CA LEU A 196 -5.20 -0.57 5.22
C LEU A 196 -4.27 -1.58 5.92
N GLY A 197 -3.08 -1.16 6.37
CA GLY A 197 -2.16 -2.01 7.11
C GLY A 197 -2.77 -2.61 8.37
N ASN A 198 -3.58 -1.85 9.11
CA ASN A 198 -4.30 -2.34 10.29
C ASN A 198 -5.37 -3.38 9.94
N VAL A 199 -6.10 -3.20 8.83
CA VAL A 199 -7.07 -4.19 8.34
C VAL A 199 -6.37 -5.47 7.87
N TYR A 200 -5.24 -5.37 7.19
CA TYR A 200 -4.41 -6.53 6.81
C TYR A 200 -3.86 -7.28 8.02
N ASN A 201 -3.36 -6.56 9.03
CA ASN A 201 -2.88 -7.17 10.28
C ASN A 201 -4.00 -7.89 11.05
N ALA A 202 -5.20 -7.31 11.07
CA ALA A 202 -6.38 -7.94 11.66
C ALA A 202 -6.80 -9.19 10.87
N LEU A 203 -6.75 -9.17 9.53
CA LEU A 203 -7.02 -10.34 8.70
C LEU A 203 -6.02 -11.46 9.00
N ASN A 204 -4.72 -11.15 9.06
CA ASN A 204 -3.65 -12.10 9.39
C ASN A 204 -3.80 -12.69 10.80
N SER A 205 -4.27 -11.91 11.78
CA SER A 205 -4.49 -12.44 13.13
C SER A 205 -5.68 -13.41 13.18
N VAL A 206 -6.76 -13.09 12.47
CA VAL A 206 -7.98 -13.92 12.46
C VAL A 206 -7.74 -15.23 11.69
N THR A 207 -7.05 -15.19 10.56
CA THR A 207 -6.67 -16.40 9.82
C THR A 207 -5.69 -17.26 10.62
N GLY A 208 -4.70 -16.65 11.30
CA GLY A 208 -3.77 -17.36 12.18
C GLY A 208 -4.42 -17.96 13.43
N GLU A 209 -5.47 -17.34 13.98
CA GLU A 209 -6.30 -17.96 15.04
C GLU A 209 -7.08 -19.17 14.54
N GLN A 210 -7.59 -19.11 13.31
CA GLN A 210 -8.30 -20.23 12.69
C GLN A 210 -7.36 -21.42 12.47
N GLN A 211 -6.15 -21.15 11.96
CA GLN A 211 -5.09 -22.15 11.78
C GLN A 211 -4.75 -22.83 13.11
N ARG A 212 -4.55 -22.05 14.19
CA ARG A 212 -4.31 -22.60 15.54
C ARG A 212 -5.49 -23.42 16.06
N GLY A 213 -6.72 -23.07 15.74
CA GLY A 213 -7.91 -23.86 16.09
C GLY A 213 -7.90 -25.23 15.41
N TYR A 214 -7.56 -25.28 14.12
CA TYR A 214 -7.40 -26.53 13.39
C TYR A 214 -6.21 -27.34 13.90
N ASP A 215 -5.06 -26.70 14.14
CA ASP A 215 -3.87 -27.36 14.64
C ASP A 215 -4.07 -27.90 16.07
N ASN A 216 -4.78 -27.18 16.94
CA ASN A 216 -5.14 -27.66 18.27
C ASN A 216 -6.14 -28.82 18.20
N ALA A 217 -7.17 -28.74 17.35
CA ALA A 217 -8.09 -29.85 17.14
C ALA A 217 -7.38 -31.09 16.56
N ARG A 218 -6.32 -30.88 15.78
CA ARG A 218 -5.47 -31.92 15.18
C ARG A 218 -4.46 -32.49 16.18
N ALA A 219 -3.91 -31.67 17.06
CA ALA A 219 -3.05 -32.10 18.16
C ALA A 219 -3.84 -32.94 19.18
N ASP A 220 -5.07 -32.50 19.52
CA ASP A 220 -6.02 -33.31 20.29
C ASP A 220 -6.41 -34.58 19.54
N ALA A 221 -6.55 -34.54 18.22
CA ALA A 221 -6.83 -35.71 17.39
C ALA A 221 -5.69 -36.74 17.39
N ALA A 222 -4.44 -36.26 17.34
CA ALA A 222 -3.25 -37.10 17.43
C ALA A 222 -3.09 -37.71 18.84
N LEU A 223 -3.52 -36.99 19.88
CA LEU A 223 -3.53 -37.50 21.26
C LEU A 223 -4.66 -38.52 21.53
N THR A 224 -5.83 -38.36 20.91
CA THR A 224 -7.05 -39.10 21.29
C THR A 224 -7.53 -40.14 20.27
N GLY A 225 -7.03 -40.12 19.03
CA GLY A 225 -7.42 -41.06 17.96
C GLY A 225 -8.86 -40.90 17.42
N ASN A 226 -9.62 -39.91 17.90
CA ASN A 226 -11.08 -39.83 17.75
C ASN A 226 -11.60 -38.72 16.81
N TYR A 227 -10.75 -38.10 15.99
CA TYR A 227 -11.21 -37.04 15.09
C TYR A 227 -11.96 -37.59 13.87
N LEU A 228 -13.19 -37.13 13.70
CA LEU A 228 -14.04 -37.37 12.54
C LEU A 228 -14.17 -36.05 11.76
N THR A 229 -13.95 -36.10 10.46
CA THR A 229 -14.30 -34.97 9.58
C THR A 229 -15.81 -34.76 9.52
N PRO A 230 -16.30 -33.57 9.14
CA PRO A 230 -17.73 -33.31 9.01
C PRO A 230 -18.48 -34.33 8.13
N ASP A 231 -17.87 -34.76 7.03
CA ASP A 231 -18.44 -35.76 6.11
C ASP A 231 -18.53 -37.14 6.75
N GLN A 232 -17.49 -37.52 7.50
CA GLN A 232 -17.45 -38.77 8.27
C GLN A 232 -18.52 -38.77 9.39
N GLN A 233 -18.70 -37.64 10.08
CA GLN A 233 -19.75 -37.47 11.09
C GLN A 233 -21.14 -37.61 10.47
N THR A 234 -21.34 -37.05 9.28
CA THR A 234 -22.60 -37.13 8.53
C THR A 234 -22.92 -38.57 8.13
N ALA A 235 -21.93 -39.34 7.67
CA ALA A 235 -22.11 -40.75 7.35
C ALA A 235 -22.46 -41.60 8.58
N ILE A 236 -21.83 -41.34 9.74
CA ILE A 236 -22.17 -41.99 11.01
C ILE A 236 -23.61 -41.68 11.42
N ASN A 237 -24.02 -40.41 11.38
CA ASN A 237 -25.38 -40.00 11.73
C ASN A 237 -26.43 -40.62 10.79
N THR A 238 -26.12 -40.70 9.49
CA THR A 238 -26.98 -41.35 8.49
C THR A 238 -27.14 -42.84 8.80
N LEU A 239 -26.04 -43.52 9.13
CA LEU A 239 -26.06 -44.94 9.48
C LEU A 239 -26.84 -45.22 10.76
N LEU A 240 -26.68 -44.37 11.78
CA LEU A 240 -27.44 -44.45 13.03
C LEU A 240 -28.94 -44.23 12.79
N GLY A 241 -29.31 -43.27 11.94
CA GLY A 241 -30.70 -43.04 11.55
C GLY A 241 -31.33 -44.26 10.87
N LEU A 242 -30.62 -44.88 9.92
CA LEU A 242 -31.09 -46.10 9.25
C LEU A 242 -31.26 -47.28 10.22
N LYS A 243 -30.35 -47.43 11.19
CA LYS A 243 -30.46 -48.45 12.25
C LYS A 243 -31.67 -48.21 13.15
N GLN A 244 -31.91 -46.97 13.55
CA GLN A 244 -33.06 -46.62 14.38
C GLN A 244 -34.39 -46.94 13.66
N GLN A 245 -34.47 -46.64 12.36
CA GLN A 245 -35.63 -47.00 11.54
C GLN A 245 -35.80 -48.52 11.43
N ALA A 246 -34.71 -49.27 11.24
CA ALA A 246 -34.73 -50.73 11.12
C ALA A 246 -35.12 -51.46 12.43
N GLU A 247 -35.02 -50.79 13.57
CA GLU A 247 -35.39 -51.33 14.90
C GLU A 247 -36.78 -50.89 15.37
N THR A 248 -37.46 -50.04 14.59
CA THR A 248 -38.80 -49.56 14.94
C THR A 248 -39.82 -50.71 14.90
N LYS A 249 -40.64 -50.84 15.95
CA LYS A 249 -41.73 -51.83 15.99
C LYS A 249 -42.75 -51.55 14.88
N GLY A 250 -43.12 -52.59 14.15
CA GLY A 250 -44.16 -52.52 13.11
C GLY A 250 -43.63 -52.49 11.67
N ILE A 251 -42.32 -52.46 11.43
CA ILE A 251 -41.76 -52.61 10.09
C ILE A 251 -41.79 -54.08 9.63
N THR A 252 -42.02 -54.29 8.35
CA THR A 252 -41.97 -55.62 7.70
C THR A 252 -40.53 -56.11 7.53
N LYS A 253 -40.37 -57.41 7.26
CA LYS A 253 -39.07 -58.00 6.95
C LYS A 253 -38.45 -57.36 5.71
N GLU A 254 -39.24 -57.19 4.65
CA GLU A 254 -38.79 -56.58 3.40
C GLU A 254 -38.29 -55.13 3.61
N GLN A 255 -38.99 -54.33 4.43
CA GLN A 255 -38.56 -52.97 4.78
C GLN A 255 -37.25 -52.97 5.57
N ARG A 256 -37.07 -53.92 6.48
CA ARG A 256 -35.83 -54.06 7.25
C ARG A 256 -34.65 -54.47 6.36
N ASP A 257 -34.88 -55.36 5.40
CA ASP A 257 -33.87 -55.80 4.44
C ASP A 257 -33.45 -54.63 3.52
N ALA A 258 -34.39 -53.79 3.09
CA ALA A 258 -34.12 -52.57 2.31
C ALA A 258 -33.30 -51.52 3.10
N LEU A 259 -33.65 -51.26 4.36
CA LEU A 259 -32.89 -50.35 5.23
C LEU A 259 -31.48 -50.87 5.52
N SER A 260 -31.34 -52.20 5.67
CA SER A 260 -30.04 -52.85 5.83
C SER A 260 -29.16 -52.68 4.59
N ALA A 261 -29.72 -52.83 3.39
CA ALA A 261 -28.98 -52.60 2.14
C ALA A 261 -28.52 -51.13 1.97
N GLN A 262 -29.34 -50.16 2.39
CA GLN A 262 -28.93 -48.75 2.44
C GLN A 262 -27.80 -48.53 3.46
N ALA A 263 -27.91 -49.14 4.64
CA ALA A 263 -26.89 -49.07 5.67
C ALA A 263 -25.55 -49.70 5.22
N ASP A 264 -25.59 -50.77 4.41
CA ASP A 264 -24.41 -51.39 3.81
C ASP A 264 -23.69 -50.43 2.85
N THR A 265 -24.47 -49.66 2.06
CA THR A 265 -23.93 -48.63 1.15
C THR A 265 -23.19 -47.54 1.94
N VAL A 266 -23.79 -47.04 3.02
CA VAL A 266 -23.16 -46.06 3.91
C VAL A 266 -21.91 -46.64 4.58
N ARG A 267 -21.93 -47.90 5.02
CA ARG A 267 -20.74 -48.57 5.61
C ARG A 267 -19.59 -48.72 4.60
N ASN A 268 -19.89 -48.94 3.33
CA ASN A 268 -18.88 -48.96 2.27
C ASN A 268 -18.30 -47.56 2.03
N GLN A 269 -19.13 -46.52 2.06
CA GLN A 269 -18.69 -45.12 1.98
C GLN A 269 -17.81 -44.74 3.17
N MET A 270 -18.18 -45.14 4.38
CA MET A 270 -17.38 -44.96 5.60
C MET A 270 -15.99 -45.62 5.47
N ARG A 271 -15.94 -46.84 4.93
CA ARG A 271 -14.68 -47.55 4.63
C ARG A 271 -13.82 -46.78 3.63
N ALA A 272 -14.41 -46.25 2.56
CA ALA A 272 -13.71 -45.42 1.58
C ALA A 272 -13.18 -44.11 2.16
N MET A 273 -13.84 -43.57 3.20
CA MET A 273 -13.38 -42.42 3.96
C MET A 273 -12.39 -42.78 5.08
N GLY A 274 -11.93 -44.04 5.16
CA GLY A 274 -10.95 -44.47 6.16
C GLY A 274 -11.50 -44.61 7.59
N LEU A 275 -12.82 -44.77 7.75
CA LEU A 275 -13.44 -45.18 9.02
C LEU A 275 -13.53 -46.70 9.09
N ASP A 276 -13.52 -47.26 10.30
CA ASP A 276 -13.84 -48.65 10.56
C ASP A 276 -15.34 -48.83 10.87
N PRO A 277 -16.14 -49.41 9.95
CA PRO A 277 -17.57 -49.61 10.16
C PRO A 277 -17.90 -50.91 10.91
N THR A 278 -16.91 -51.70 11.36
CA THR A 278 -17.15 -53.00 12.03
C THR A 278 -18.01 -52.82 13.29
N GLN A 279 -17.80 -51.73 14.03
CA GLN A 279 -18.57 -51.36 15.20
C GLN A 279 -20.02 -50.93 14.88
N PHE A 280 -20.35 -50.76 13.60
CA PHE A 280 -21.70 -50.46 13.09
C PHE A 280 -22.28 -51.60 12.24
N GLY A 281 -21.73 -52.81 12.36
CA GLY A 281 -22.12 -53.97 11.56
C GLY A 281 -23.63 -54.28 11.62
N ALA A 282 -24.10 -55.10 10.67
CA ALA A 282 -25.52 -55.47 10.57
C ALA A 282 -26.09 -56.11 11.85
N ASN A 283 -25.23 -56.75 12.64
CA ASN A 283 -25.60 -57.43 13.89
C ASN A 283 -25.55 -56.53 15.13
N VAL A 284 -25.18 -55.25 14.99
CA VAL A 284 -25.05 -54.31 16.11
C VAL A 284 -26.31 -53.45 16.19
N SER A 285 -26.95 -53.44 17.36
CA SER A 285 -28.15 -52.63 17.58
C SER A 285 -27.86 -51.12 17.54
N TYR A 286 -28.86 -50.29 17.29
CA TYR A 286 -28.77 -48.83 17.36
C TYR A 286 -28.21 -48.39 18.71
N ASN A 287 -28.74 -48.93 19.81
CA ASN A 287 -28.31 -48.57 21.17
C ASN A 287 -26.82 -48.87 21.41
N SER A 288 -26.32 -49.98 20.86
CA SER A 288 -24.90 -50.32 20.94
C SER A 288 -24.06 -49.44 20.00
N ALA A 289 -24.54 -49.22 18.77
CA ALA A 289 -23.83 -48.42 17.76
C ALA A 289 -23.76 -46.93 18.12
N SER A 290 -24.79 -46.37 18.76
CA SER A 290 -24.87 -44.96 19.15
C SER A 290 -23.90 -44.57 20.27
N GLN A 291 -23.37 -45.57 21.00
CA GLN A 291 -22.41 -45.35 22.08
C GLN A 291 -20.95 -45.44 21.63
N VAL A 292 -20.73 -45.82 20.36
CA VAL A 292 -19.38 -46.04 19.84
C VAL A 292 -18.91 -44.81 19.07
N ASN A 293 -17.70 -44.35 19.39
CA ASN A 293 -17.01 -43.31 18.64
C ASN A 293 -15.93 -43.97 17.78
N PRO A 294 -16.18 -44.23 16.48
CA PRO A 294 -15.22 -44.91 15.63
C PRO A 294 -13.98 -44.04 15.44
N GLY A 295 -12.82 -44.58 15.80
CA GLY A 295 -11.54 -43.95 15.49
C GLY A 295 -11.27 -43.96 13.98
N ARG A 296 -10.49 -42.99 13.52
CA ARG A 296 -9.95 -43.00 12.15
C ARG A 296 -8.89 -44.08 11.98
N THR A 297 -8.86 -44.71 10.82
CA THR A 297 -7.73 -45.59 10.45
C THR A 297 -6.48 -44.76 10.16
N LEU A 298 -5.30 -45.31 10.47
CA LEU A 298 -4.00 -44.69 10.20
C LEU A 298 -3.82 -44.33 8.71
N GLN A 299 -4.37 -45.16 7.83
CA GLN A 299 -4.35 -44.96 6.38
C GLN A 299 -5.24 -43.78 5.94
N GLY A 300 -6.41 -43.60 6.57
CA GLY A 300 -7.25 -42.41 6.35
C GLY A 300 -6.55 -41.13 6.82
N GLN A 301 -5.80 -41.19 7.93
CA GLN A 301 -5.02 -40.04 8.39
C GLN A 301 -3.91 -39.63 7.40
N GLN A 302 -3.23 -40.59 6.76
CA GLN A 302 -2.23 -40.28 5.72
C GLN A 302 -2.85 -39.69 4.45
N LEU A 303 -3.99 -40.21 4.01
CA LEU A 303 -4.66 -39.73 2.80
C LEU A 303 -5.12 -38.27 2.93
N ASP A 304 -5.60 -37.89 4.10
CA ASP A 304 -6.04 -36.50 4.34
C ASP A 304 -4.89 -35.54 4.56
N MET A 305 -3.77 -36.00 5.12
CA MET A 305 -2.54 -35.21 5.09
C MET A 305 -2.16 -34.84 3.66
N GLN A 306 -2.24 -35.80 2.75
CA GLN A 306 -1.88 -35.61 1.35
C GLN A 306 -2.85 -34.69 0.59
N LYS A 307 -4.17 -34.85 0.80
CA LYS A 307 -5.19 -33.95 0.23
C LYS A 307 -5.10 -32.53 0.79
N SER A 308 -4.84 -32.40 2.08
CA SER A 308 -4.68 -31.11 2.74
C SER A 308 -3.45 -30.37 2.23
N GLN A 309 -2.36 -31.07 1.93
CA GLN A 309 -1.13 -30.48 1.39
C GLN A 309 -1.38 -29.90 -0.01
N GLN A 310 -2.11 -30.62 -0.85
CA GLN A 310 -2.50 -30.12 -2.18
C GLN A 310 -3.43 -28.90 -2.14
N GLN A 311 -4.33 -28.84 -1.17
CA GLN A 311 -5.26 -27.70 -1.02
C GLN A 311 -4.55 -26.45 -0.50
N LEU A 312 -3.60 -26.62 0.43
CA LEU A 312 -2.75 -25.53 0.92
C LEU A 312 -1.88 -24.97 -0.22
N ASP A 313 -1.27 -25.86 -1.02
CA ASP A 313 -0.45 -25.47 -2.17
C ASP A 313 -1.26 -24.75 -3.26
N GLN A 314 -2.56 -25.05 -3.41
CA GLN A 314 -3.43 -24.31 -4.32
C GLN A 314 -3.75 -22.91 -3.81
N GLN A 315 -4.15 -22.77 -2.54
CA GLN A 315 -4.43 -21.47 -1.93
C GLN A 315 -3.19 -20.57 -1.90
N GLN A 316 -2.02 -21.13 -1.60
CA GLN A 316 -0.78 -20.38 -1.57
C GLN A 316 -0.40 -19.85 -2.95
N ARG A 317 -0.58 -20.64 -4.01
CA ARG A 317 -0.35 -20.19 -5.40
C ARG A 317 -1.34 -19.11 -5.86
N GLU A 318 -2.62 -19.21 -5.50
CA GLU A 318 -3.60 -18.17 -5.81
C GLU A 318 -3.29 -16.85 -5.10
N TRP A 319 -2.84 -16.95 -3.84
CA TRP A 319 -2.41 -15.80 -3.07
C TRP A 319 -1.14 -15.15 -3.66
N ASP A 320 -0.12 -15.94 -4.00
CA ASP A 320 1.11 -15.45 -4.64
C ASP A 320 0.81 -14.75 -5.99
N ASN A 321 -0.13 -15.29 -6.77
CA ASN A 321 -0.53 -14.70 -8.05
C ASN A 321 -1.26 -13.35 -7.87
N ASN A 322 -2.19 -13.25 -6.92
CA ASN A 322 -2.89 -12.00 -6.65
C ASN A 322 -1.96 -10.94 -6.05
N PHE A 323 -1.10 -11.33 -5.12
CA PHE A 323 -0.12 -10.42 -4.52
C PHE A 323 0.85 -9.85 -5.57
N ASN A 324 1.33 -10.68 -6.50
CA ASN A 324 2.19 -10.22 -7.59
C ASN A 324 1.47 -9.29 -8.57
N LEU A 325 0.18 -9.53 -8.85
CA LEU A 325 -0.63 -8.65 -9.70
C LEU A 325 -0.85 -7.27 -9.07
N GLU A 326 -1.10 -7.23 -7.76
CA GLU A 326 -1.31 -5.98 -7.01
C GLU A 326 -0.01 -5.17 -6.86
N GLN A 327 1.12 -5.83 -6.57
CA GLN A 327 2.45 -5.20 -6.55
C GLN A 327 2.80 -4.59 -7.91
N PHE A 328 2.51 -5.31 -9.00
CA PHE A 328 2.75 -4.81 -10.36
C PHE A 328 1.84 -3.61 -10.70
N ALA A 329 0.56 -3.65 -10.30
CA ALA A 329 -0.35 -2.52 -10.49
C ALA A 329 0.08 -1.28 -9.68
N TYR A 330 0.58 -1.49 -8.46
CA TYR A 330 1.10 -0.44 -7.60
C TYR A 330 2.38 0.20 -8.16
N GLN A 331 3.34 -0.61 -8.63
CA GLN A 331 4.54 -0.10 -9.30
C GLN A 331 4.18 0.71 -10.54
N LYS A 332 3.27 0.20 -11.39
CA LYS A 332 2.83 0.92 -12.59
C LYS A 332 2.16 2.27 -12.27
N ALA A 333 1.36 2.35 -11.20
CA ALA A 333 0.75 3.59 -10.76
C ALA A 333 1.79 4.59 -10.21
N ARG A 334 2.77 4.10 -9.46
CA ARG A 334 3.88 4.92 -8.94
C ARG A 334 4.76 5.47 -10.06
N ASP A 335 5.08 4.64 -11.05
CA ASP A 335 5.86 5.05 -12.21
C ASP A 335 5.10 6.10 -13.02
N ALA A 336 3.79 5.93 -13.23
CA ALA A 336 2.96 6.93 -13.92
C ALA A 336 2.92 8.30 -13.21
N ILE A 337 2.84 8.32 -11.88
CA ILE A 337 2.90 9.56 -11.07
C ILE A 337 4.29 10.20 -11.15
N THR A 338 5.33 9.36 -11.13
CA THR A 338 6.73 9.82 -11.23
C THR A 338 6.99 10.44 -12.61
N ASP A 339 6.52 9.80 -13.68
CA ASP A 339 6.60 10.30 -15.06
C ASP A 339 5.87 11.65 -15.21
N GLN A 340 4.67 11.79 -14.63
CA GLN A 340 3.93 13.06 -14.66
C GLN A 340 4.67 14.18 -13.94
N LYS A 341 5.30 13.88 -12.79
CA LYS A 341 6.10 14.86 -12.04
C LYS A 341 7.34 15.29 -12.82
N TRP A 342 8.05 14.32 -13.42
CA TRP A 342 9.22 14.58 -14.26
C TRP A 342 8.86 15.42 -15.48
N GLN A 343 7.72 15.13 -16.12
CA GLN A 343 7.24 15.90 -17.24
C GLN A 343 6.93 17.35 -16.84
N ALA A 344 6.29 17.56 -15.69
CA ALA A 344 6.02 18.89 -15.16
C ALA A 344 7.30 19.68 -14.84
N GLU A 345 8.29 19.04 -14.22
CA GLU A 345 9.59 19.67 -13.92
C GLU A 345 10.37 20.00 -15.21
N PHE A 346 10.34 19.10 -16.21
CA PHE A 346 10.97 19.33 -17.50
C PHE A 346 10.31 20.50 -18.26
N ASP A 347 8.98 20.55 -18.29
CA ASP A 347 8.22 21.62 -18.94
C ASP A 347 8.46 22.97 -18.24
N GLU A 348 8.60 22.98 -16.90
CA GLU A 348 8.92 24.17 -16.13
C GLU A 348 10.37 24.65 -16.40
N ASN A 349 11.34 23.75 -16.43
CA ASN A 349 12.74 24.09 -16.76
C ASN A 349 12.86 24.60 -18.20
N LYS A 350 12.11 24.01 -19.14
CA LYS A 350 12.03 24.47 -20.53
C LYS A 350 11.45 25.87 -20.63
N ARG A 351 10.44 26.17 -19.79
CA ARG A 351 9.78 27.48 -19.72
C ARG A 351 10.68 28.56 -19.12
N GLN A 352 11.39 28.25 -18.04
CA GLN A 352 12.21 29.23 -17.30
C GLN A 352 13.55 29.51 -17.98
N TYR A 353 14.22 28.46 -18.46
CA TYR A 353 15.63 28.52 -18.86
C TYR A 353 15.87 28.11 -20.32
N GLY A 354 14.80 27.76 -21.04
CA GLY A 354 14.86 27.30 -22.41
C GLY A 354 15.09 25.79 -22.52
N LEU A 355 14.82 25.27 -23.72
CA LEU A 355 14.86 23.83 -24.01
C LEU A 355 16.24 23.20 -23.80
N ASP A 356 17.32 23.91 -24.17
CA ASP A 356 18.69 23.39 -24.04
C ASP A 356 19.11 23.18 -22.59
N TYR A 357 18.66 24.07 -21.68
CA TYR A 357 18.90 23.93 -20.26
C TYR A 357 18.11 22.76 -19.68
N ALA A 358 16.81 22.65 -20.03
CA ALA A 358 15.96 21.56 -19.59
C ALA A 358 16.49 20.19 -20.03
N LEU A 359 16.99 20.08 -21.27
CA LEU A 359 17.61 18.84 -21.78
C LEU A 359 18.92 18.51 -21.07
N LYS A 360 19.74 19.52 -20.76
CA LYS A 360 20.99 19.32 -20.02
C LYS A 360 20.74 18.89 -18.57
N GLU A 361 19.77 19.49 -17.91
CA GLU A 361 19.39 19.13 -16.55
C GLU A 361 18.72 17.75 -16.48
N LEU A 362 17.87 17.42 -17.48
CA LEU A 362 17.33 16.07 -17.64
C LEU A 362 18.46 15.04 -17.79
N ALA A 363 19.45 15.30 -18.66
CA ALA A 363 20.58 14.39 -18.86
C ALA A 363 21.44 14.20 -17.58
N GLN A 364 21.61 15.25 -16.78
CA GLN A 364 22.31 15.15 -15.50
C GLN A 364 21.51 14.38 -14.44
N ASN A 365 20.20 14.62 -14.37
CA ASN A 365 19.31 13.90 -13.46
C ASN A 365 19.18 12.43 -13.85
N ASP A 366 19.07 12.10 -15.14
CA ASP A 366 19.09 10.72 -15.64
C ASP A 366 20.40 10.01 -15.26
N GLN A 367 21.54 10.68 -15.40
CA GLN A 367 22.83 10.10 -15.03
C GLN A 367 22.92 9.83 -13.52
N LYS A 368 22.36 10.72 -12.68
CA LYS A 368 22.29 10.54 -11.24
C LYS A 368 21.31 9.42 -10.86
N SER A 369 20.11 9.39 -11.43
CA SER A 369 19.14 8.33 -11.22
C SER A 369 19.66 6.96 -11.66
N TYR A 370 20.44 6.89 -12.74
CA TYR A 370 21.13 5.68 -13.16
C TYR A 370 22.20 5.23 -12.15
N GLN A 371 22.98 6.16 -11.58
CA GLN A 371 23.95 5.86 -10.52
C GLN A 371 23.26 5.38 -9.24
N ASP A 372 22.19 6.06 -8.83
CA ASP A 372 21.38 5.70 -7.65
C ASP A 372 20.71 4.32 -7.86
N ALA A 373 20.19 4.04 -9.06
CA ALA A 373 19.64 2.74 -9.43
C ALA A 373 20.71 1.64 -9.44
N MET A 374 21.91 1.89 -10.00
CA MET A 374 23.02 0.95 -9.90
C MET A 374 23.45 0.71 -8.45
N LEU A 375 23.45 1.75 -7.61
CA LEU A 375 23.76 1.61 -6.18
C LEU A 375 22.70 0.76 -5.48
N ALA A 376 21.42 1.00 -5.74
CA ALA A 376 20.30 0.24 -5.18
C ALA A 376 20.28 -1.22 -5.66
N ILE A 377 20.62 -1.50 -6.93
CA ILE A 377 20.77 -2.86 -7.47
C ILE A 377 21.93 -3.60 -6.79
N ASN A 378 23.05 -2.91 -6.55
CA ASN A 378 24.18 -3.48 -5.82
C ASN A 378 23.84 -3.75 -4.35
N GLN A 379 23.10 -2.85 -3.69
CA GLN A 379 22.61 -3.05 -2.33
C GLN A 379 21.61 -4.20 -2.23
N SER A 380 20.64 -4.26 -3.15
CA SER A 380 19.64 -5.32 -3.19
C SER A 380 20.24 -6.69 -3.51
N SER A 381 21.27 -6.75 -4.37
CA SER A 381 22.00 -8.01 -4.63
C SER A 381 22.73 -8.49 -3.38
N ASN A 382 23.32 -7.56 -2.61
CA ASN A 382 23.93 -7.89 -1.32
C ASN A 382 22.86 -8.38 -0.33
N ASP A 383 21.75 -7.68 -0.16
CA ASP A 383 20.68 -8.10 0.76
C ASP A 383 20.12 -9.49 0.41
N LEU A 384 19.97 -9.80 -0.88
CA LEU A 384 19.49 -11.10 -1.35
C LEU A 384 20.52 -12.22 -1.11
N ASP A 385 21.81 -11.93 -1.28
CA ASP A 385 22.89 -12.86 -0.93
C ASP A 385 23.00 -13.06 0.59
N TRP A 386 22.69 -12.03 1.38
CA TRP A 386 22.58 -12.11 2.83
C TRP A 386 21.42 -13.01 3.27
N GLU A 387 20.23 -12.86 2.66
CA GLU A 387 19.10 -13.74 2.94
C GLU A 387 19.37 -15.19 2.58
N LYS A 388 20.03 -15.46 1.43
CA LYS A 388 20.47 -16.81 1.05
C LYS A 388 21.46 -17.37 2.06
N TYR A 389 22.42 -16.57 2.52
CA TYR A 389 23.38 -16.98 3.53
C TYR A 389 22.68 -17.30 4.87
N LYS A 390 21.79 -16.43 5.34
CA LYS A 390 20.97 -16.66 6.54
C LYS A 390 20.10 -17.92 6.43
N SER A 391 19.52 -18.17 5.26
CA SER A 391 18.77 -19.38 4.96
C SER A 391 19.66 -20.63 4.95
N SER A 392 20.92 -20.52 4.53
CA SER A 392 21.88 -21.63 4.57
C SER A 392 22.30 -21.98 5.99
N LEU A 393 22.34 -20.99 6.89
CA LEU A 393 22.66 -21.17 8.31
C LEU A 393 21.55 -21.85 9.11
N THR A 394 20.29 -21.68 8.71
CA THR A 394 19.16 -22.30 9.40
C THR A 394 19.08 -23.82 9.17
N GLN A 395 19.86 -24.37 8.23
CA GLN A 395 19.93 -25.82 7.96
C GLN A 395 21.20 -26.49 8.53
N GLY A 396 22.15 -25.76 9.13
CA GLY A 396 23.40 -26.32 9.66
C GLY A 396 23.83 -25.70 10.98
N THR A 397 23.90 -26.51 12.04
CA THR A 397 24.24 -26.14 13.42
C THR A 397 25.73 -25.79 13.61
N GLN A 398 26.29 -24.89 12.82
CA GLN A 398 27.64 -24.36 13.03
C GLN A 398 27.57 -22.85 13.25
N PRO A 399 28.18 -22.31 14.33
CA PRO A 399 28.22 -20.88 14.58
C PRO A 399 29.02 -20.19 13.47
N VAL A 400 28.46 -19.11 12.93
CA VAL A 400 29.14 -18.28 11.92
C VAL A 400 30.38 -17.66 12.54
N THR A 401 31.55 -17.91 11.96
CA THR A 401 32.76 -17.21 12.38
C THR A 401 32.87 -15.86 11.69
N ALA A 402 33.63 -14.93 12.29
CA ALA A 402 33.96 -13.66 11.65
C ALA A 402 34.55 -13.87 10.23
N GLU A 403 35.36 -14.91 10.04
CA GLU A 403 36.04 -15.18 8.77
C GLU A 403 35.04 -15.59 7.68
N ASP A 404 34.07 -16.43 8.03
CA ASP A 404 33.01 -16.87 7.10
C ASP A 404 32.13 -15.69 6.69
N TYR A 405 31.79 -14.82 7.65
CA TYR A 405 30.99 -13.63 7.40
C TYR A 405 31.74 -12.60 6.53
N ALA A 406 33.02 -12.37 6.82
CA ALA A 406 33.86 -11.45 6.05
C ALA A 406 33.96 -11.91 4.58
N THR A 407 34.39 -13.14 4.36
CA THR A 407 34.67 -13.66 3.02
C THR A 407 33.41 -13.87 2.18
N SER A 408 32.30 -14.25 2.82
CA SER A 408 31.04 -14.49 2.10
C SER A 408 30.32 -13.19 1.72
N TYR A 409 30.49 -12.14 2.54
CA TYR A 409 29.65 -10.95 2.49
C TYR A 409 30.44 -9.63 2.45
N LEU A 410 31.17 -9.30 3.52
CA LEU A 410 31.77 -7.97 3.67
C LEU A 410 32.88 -7.70 2.65
N ASP A 411 33.68 -8.71 2.27
CA ASP A 411 34.75 -8.56 1.27
C ASP A 411 34.20 -8.17 -0.12
N LYS A 412 32.96 -8.57 -0.43
CA LYS A 412 32.29 -8.21 -1.69
C LYS A 412 31.69 -6.79 -1.64
N ALA A 413 31.27 -6.37 -0.45
CA ALA A 413 30.67 -5.06 -0.23
C ALA A 413 31.71 -3.96 0.01
N ALA A 414 32.89 -4.29 0.53
CA ALA A 414 33.97 -3.36 0.84
C ALA A 414 34.54 -2.72 -0.43
N LYS A 415 34.66 -1.39 -0.42
CA LYS A 415 35.26 -0.61 -1.51
C LYS A 415 36.46 0.11 -0.97
N TYR A 416 37.62 -0.16 -1.56
CA TYR A 416 38.88 0.46 -1.16
C TYR A 416 39.30 1.52 -2.16
N ASP A 417 39.90 2.59 -1.65
CA ASP A 417 40.60 3.56 -2.46
C ASP A 417 41.84 2.89 -3.07
N PRO A 418 42.05 2.97 -4.40
CA PRO A 418 43.19 2.33 -5.04
C PRO A 418 44.54 2.98 -4.68
N ASP A 419 44.56 4.23 -4.21
CA ASP A 419 45.79 4.98 -3.97
C ASP A 419 46.36 4.75 -2.56
N ASP A 420 45.50 4.68 -1.54
CA ASP A 420 45.92 4.53 -0.15
C ASP A 420 45.34 3.29 0.57
N GLY A 421 44.46 2.55 -0.09
CA GLY A 421 43.83 1.36 0.47
C GLY A 421 42.82 1.65 1.59
N SER A 422 42.39 2.89 1.75
CA SER A 422 41.37 3.26 2.74
C SER A 422 39.98 2.75 2.33
N LEU A 423 39.15 2.40 3.31
CA LEU A 423 37.81 1.89 3.07
C LEU A 423 36.84 3.06 2.78
N LEU A 424 36.41 3.19 1.52
CA LEU A 424 35.56 4.29 1.03
C LEU A 424 34.12 4.23 1.56
N ASN A 425 33.67 3.06 2.03
CA ASN A 425 32.32 2.83 2.52
C ASN A 425 32.30 2.33 3.98
N ALA A 426 33.16 2.91 4.82
CA ALA A 426 33.33 2.55 6.23
C ALA A 426 31.99 2.46 6.99
N ASP A 427 31.15 3.50 6.96
CA ASP A 427 29.87 3.54 7.68
C ASP A 427 28.92 2.41 7.27
N ALA A 428 28.93 2.02 5.99
CA ALA A 428 28.07 0.95 5.48
C ALA A 428 28.55 -0.42 5.97
N ILE A 429 29.87 -0.66 5.96
CA ILE A 429 30.48 -1.88 6.47
C ILE A 429 30.28 -1.98 7.98
N GLU A 430 30.45 -0.88 8.71
CA GLU A 430 30.23 -0.82 10.16
C GLU A 430 28.79 -1.24 10.53
N LYS A 431 27.79 -0.65 9.86
CA LYS A 431 26.38 -1.00 10.08
C LYS A 431 26.09 -2.47 9.78
N GLN A 432 26.73 -3.05 8.76
CA GLN A 432 26.58 -4.47 8.44
C GLN A 432 27.17 -5.35 9.55
N ILE A 433 28.36 -5.02 10.08
CA ILE A 433 28.97 -5.76 11.20
C ILE A 433 28.07 -5.73 12.45
N LEU A 434 27.54 -4.56 12.81
CA LEU A 434 26.71 -4.39 14.01
C LEU A 434 25.37 -5.13 13.94
N THR A 435 24.81 -5.29 12.73
CA THR A 435 23.55 -6.03 12.51
C THR A 435 23.76 -7.53 12.30
N ALA A 436 25.02 -7.98 12.18
CA ALA A 436 25.34 -9.38 12.01
C ALA A 436 25.04 -10.17 13.30
N PRO A 437 24.47 -11.38 13.21
CA PRO A 437 24.21 -12.26 14.35
C PRO A 437 25.52 -12.93 14.83
N LEU A 438 26.56 -12.15 15.04
CA LEU A 438 27.88 -12.56 15.47
C LEU A 438 28.07 -12.26 16.96
N SER A 439 28.99 -12.98 17.59
CA SER A 439 29.44 -12.62 18.93
C SER A 439 30.14 -11.25 18.88
N GLU A 440 30.13 -10.50 19.99
CA GLU A 440 30.85 -9.22 20.10
C GLU A 440 32.36 -9.38 19.79
N TYR A 441 32.93 -10.54 20.16
CA TYR A 441 34.31 -10.89 19.84
C TYR A 441 34.55 -11.06 18.33
N ASP A 442 33.59 -11.65 17.61
CA ASP A 442 33.68 -11.81 16.16
C ASP A 442 33.38 -10.49 15.42
N GLN A 443 32.47 -9.66 15.94
CA GLN A 443 32.28 -8.29 15.45
C GLN A 443 33.59 -7.49 15.59
N TYR A 444 34.24 -7.54 16.76
CA TYR A 444 35.52 -6.88 16.99
C TYR A 444 36.61 -7.31 15.99
N LYS A 445 36.71 -8.60 15.66
CA LYS A 445 37.64 -9.08 14.62
C LYS A 445 37.34 -8.46 13.25
N LEU A 446 36.07 -8.29 12.90
CA LEU A 446 35.68 -7.64 11.64
C LEU A 446 36.07 -6.16 11.64
N TYR A 447 35.86 -5.45 12.75
CA TYR A 447 36.34 -4.07 12.90
C TYR A 447 37.86 -3.98 12.67
N GLN A 448 38.64 -4.88 13.27
CA GLN A 448 40.08 -4.94 13.05
C GLN A 448 40.45 -5.25 11.59
N ARG A 449 39.75 -6.19 10.93
CA ARG A 449 39.99 -6.56 9.53
C ARG A 449 39.77 -5.40 8.57
N TYR A 450 38.71 -4.62 8.79
CA TYR A 450 38.33 -3.51 7.91
C TYR A 450 38.91 -2.15 8.33
N GLY A 451 39.77 -2.12 9.36
CA GLY A 451 40.41 -0.89 9.83
C GLY A 451 39.44 0.11 10.45
N LEU A 452 38.32 -0.36 11.00
CA LEU A 452 37.30 0.47 11.64
C LEU A 452 37.63 0.73 13.12
N PRO A 453 37.34 1.93 13.65
CA PRO A 453 37.52 2.23 15.06
C PRO A 453 36.51 1.44 15.92
N TRP A 454 36.98 0.80 16.99
CA TRP A 454 36.13 0.12 17.96
C TRP A 454 36.02 0.95 19.24
N ASP A 455 34.81 1.38 19.60
CA ASP A 455 34.57 2.28 20.73
C ASP A 455 34.54 1.58 22.10
N GLY A 456 34.54 0.24 22.12
CA GLY A 456 34.50 -0.56 23.36
C GLY A 456 35.87 -1.04 23.86
N PRO A 457 35.95 -1.61 25.07
CA PRO A 457 37.11 -2.42 25.45
C PRO A 457 37.23 -3.63 24.52
N ALA A 458 38.45 -4.09 24.25
CA ALA A 458 38.67 -5.28 23.43
C ALA A 458 38.00 -6.50 24.10
N PRO A 459 37.00 -7.14 23.46
CA PRO A 459 36.29 -8.27 24.03
C PRO A 459 37.20 -9.50 24.20
N SER A 460 36.99 -10.27 25.27
CA SER A 460 37.72 -11.52 25.51
C SER A 460 37.16 -12.65 24.64
N PRO A 461 37.99 -13.60 24.14
CA PRO A 461 37.52 -14.78 23.39
C PRO A 461 36.51 -15.66 24.16
N THR A 462 36.39 -15.46 25.47
CA THR A 462 35.54 -16.22 26.38
C THR A 462 34.20 -15.57 26.70
N SER A 463 33.91 -14.35 26.22
CA SER A 463 32.74 -13.56 26.62
C SER A 463 31.41 -13.95 25.95
N GLY A 464 31.32 -15.13 25.32
CA GLY A 464 30.12 -15.55 24.59
C GLY A 464 29.89 -17.06 24.62
N LYS A 465 29.33 -17.56 25.72
CA LYS A 465 28.48 -18.75 25.75
C LYS A 465 27.19 -18.41 26.47
#